data_AF-A0A7J4X5V2-F1
#
_entry.id   AF-A0A7J4X5V2-F1
#
_cell.length_a   1.000
_cell.length_b   1.000
_cell.length_c   1.000
_cell.angle_alpha   90.00
_cell.angle_beta   90.00
_cell.angle_gamma   90.00
#
_symmetry.space_group_name_H-M   'P 1'
#
loop_
_entity.id
_entity.type
_entity.pdbx_description
1 polymer ?
#
loop_
_entity_poly.entity_id
_entity_poly.type
_entity_poly.pdbx_seq_one_letter_code
_entity_poly.pdbx_strand_id
1 'polypeptide(L)' 'MSNKSPDTLLEEVNRFLELSRMGPSYFGKASVGNSELVKRLREGRPILTYTADRVRAFMAENKDRVTAGASEEAAQ' A
#
# COMPACT_ATOMS: atom_id res chain seq x y z
N MET A 1 -6.65 14.63 18.51
CA MET A 1 -7.60 13.51 18.65
C MET A 1 -7.32 12.50 17.54
N SER A 2 -6.54 11.45 17.82
CA SER A 2 -6.28 10.37 16.85
C SER A 2 -7.45 9.39 16.88
N ASN A 3 -8.44 9.64 16.02
CA ASN A 3 -9.64 8.82 15.92
C ASN A 3 -9.33 7.52 15.16
N LYS A 4 -8.77 6.53 15.86
CA LYS A 4 -8.69 5.13 15.40
C LYS A 4 -10.12 4.61 15.19
N SER A 5 -10.56 4.52 13.95
CA SER A 5 -11.84 3.92 13.55
C SER A 5 -11.67 3.37 12.13
N PRO A 6 -12.47 2.35 11.77
CA PRO A 6 -12.06 1.05 11.23
C PRO A 6 -11.21 1.14 9.95
N ASP A 7 -10.17 0.32 9.90
CA ASP A 7 -9.15 0.14 8.85
C ASP A 7 -9.53 0.74 7.49
N THR A 8 -9.16 2.00 7.28
CA THR A 8 -9.27 2.61 5.95
C THR A 8 -8.23 1.98 5.03
N LEU A 9 -8.52 1.89 3.72
CA LEU A 9 -7.54 1.39 2.75
C LEU A 9 -6.19 2.13 2.85
N LEU A 10 -6.22 3.41 3.25
CA LEU A 10 -5.01 4.19 3.49
C LEU A 10 -4.16 3.61 4.63
N GLU A 11 -4.75 3.16 5.72
CA GLU A 11 -4.02 2.52 6.84
C GLU A 11 -3.46 1.17 6.43
N GLU A 12 -4.23 0.35 5.71
CA GLU A 12 -3.75 -0.92 5.13
C GLU A 12 -2.51 -0.68 4.26
N VAL A 13 -2.59 0.31 3.36
CA VAL A 13 -1.50 0.70 2.47
C VAL A 13 -0.31 1.25 3.26
N ASN A 14 -0.52 2.15 4.22
CA ASN A 14 0.59 2.71 5.02
C ASN A 14 1.34 1.58 5.75
N ARG A 15 0.62 0.66 6.40
CA ARG A 15 1.23 -0.48 7.09
C ARG A 15 2.01 -1.37 6.12
N PHE A 16 1.47 -1.63 4.93
CA PHE A 16 2.17 -2.38 3.89
C PHE A 16 3.44 -1.66 3.44
N LEU A 17 3.41 -0.34 3.23
CA LEU A 17 4.58 0.46 2.86
C LEU A 17 5.66 0.43 3.95
N GLU A 18 5.26 0.48 5.23
CA GLU A 18 6.18 0.39 6.36
C GLU A 18 6.88 -0.97 6.43
N LEU A 19 6.13 -2.06 6.24
CA LEU A 19 6.67 -3.42 6.26
C LEU A 19 7.53 -3.72 5.03
N SER A 20 7.08 -3.31 3.85
CA SER A 20 7.76 -3.56 2.57
C SER A 20 8.95 -2.63 2.30
N ARG A 21 9.08 -1.54 3.07
CA ARG A 21 9.99 -0.41 2.78
C ARG A 21 9.82 0.19 1.38
N MET A 22 8.67 -0.07 0.74
CA MET A 22 8.38 0.37 -0.61
C MET A 22 8.01 1.85 -0.65
N GLY A 23 8.48 2.57 -1.66
CA GLY A 23 8.08 3.96 -1.87
C GLY A 23 6.61 4.08 -2.31
N PRO A 24 5.84 5.09 -1.84
CA PRO A 24 4.42 5.25 -2.16
C PRO A 24 4.16 5.43 -3.67
N SER A 25 5.05 6.14 -4.37
CA SER A 25 4.97 6.32 -5.82
C SER A 25 5.19 5.00 -6.58
N TYR A 26 6.14 4.19 -6.12
CA TYR A 26 6.42 2.89 -6.71
C TYR A 26 5.25 1.92 -6.46
N PHE A 27 4.74 1.88 -5.22
CA PHE A 27 3.56 1.09 -4.87
C PHE A 27 2.36 1.42 -5.75
N GLY A 28 2.06 2.71 -5.95
CA GLY A 28 0.95 3.13 -6.81
C GLY A 28 1.13 2.68 -8.26
N LYS A 29 2.36 2.78 -8.78
CA LYS A 29 2.71 2.30 -10.13
C LYS A 29 2.63 0.77 -10.25
N ALA A 30 3.11 0.04 -9.24
CA ALA A 30 3.14 -1.43 -9.22
C ALA A 30 1.75 -2.06 -9.02
N SER A 31 0.90 -1.47 -8.17
CA SER A 31 -0.44 -1.98 -7.88
C SER A 31 -1.44 -1.69 -9.00
N VAL A 32 -1.56 -0.42 -9.42
CA VAL A 32 -2.62 0.03 -10.34
C VAL A 32 -2.11 0.89 -11.50
N GLY A 33 -0.79 1.11 -11.61
CA GLY A 33 -0.21 1.96 -12.64
C GLY A 33 -0.33 3.47 -12.35
N ASN A 34 -0.65 3.87 -11.12
CA ASN A 34 -0.86 5.27 -10.75
C ASN A 34 -0.03 5.68 -9.52
N SER A 35 1.06 6.42 -9.74
CA SER A 35 1.95 6.90 -8.68
C SER A 35 1.29 7.88 -7.70
N GLU A 36 0.16 8.49 -8.06
CA GLU A 36 -0.58 9.42 -7.19
C GLU A 36 -1.61 8.72 -6.29
N LEU A 37 -1.73 7.39 -6.36
CA LEU A 37 -2.74 6.63 -5.62
C LEU A 37 -2.66 6.90 -4.11
N VAL A 38 -1.48 6.76 -3.51
CA VAL A 38 -1.28 6.95 -2.07
C VAL A 38 -1.54 8.40 -1.66
N LYS A 39 -1.14 9.36 -2.50
CA LYS A 39 -1.42 10.79 -2.28
C LYS A 39 -2.92 11.04 -2.25
N ARG A 40 -3.66 10.53 -3.22
CA ARG A 40 -5.14 10.66 -3.27
C ARG A 40 -5.82 10.05 -2.06
N LEU A 41 -5.35 8.88 -1.61
CA LEU A 41 -5.86 8.24 -0.40
C LEU A 41 -5.61 9.11 0.85
N ARG A 42 -4.42 9.74 0.96
CA ARG A 42 -4.09 10.68 2.05
C ARG A 42 -4.95 11.94 2.03
N GLU A 43 -5.30 12.41 0.84
CA GLU A 43 -6.21 13.55 0.65
C GLU A 43 -7.68 13.19 0.90
N GLY A 44 -8.00 11.93 1.24
CA GLY A 44 -9.37 11.46 1.47
C GLY A 44 -10.20 11.42 0.18
N ARG A 45 -9.56 11.38 -0.99
CA ARG A 45 -10.27 11.34 -2.27
C ARG A 45 -10.89 9.97 -2.47
N PRO A 46 -12.14 9.91 -2.96
CA PRO A 46 -12.77 8.63 -3.28
C PRO A 46 -11.99 7.96 -4.41
N ILE A 47 -11.79 6.66 -4.27
CA ILE A 47 -11.27 5.80 -5.34
C ILE A 47 -12.37 4.85 -5.80
N LEU A 48 -12.22 4.35 -7.02
CA LEU A 48 -13.16 3.39 -7.58
C LEU A 48 -12.99 2.03 -6.90
N THR A 49 -14.09 1.30 -6.73
CA THR A 49 -14.09 -0.02 -6.05
C THR A 49 -13.11 -1.00 -6.69
N TYR A 50 -13.01 -1.03 -8.03
CA TYR A 50 -12.04 -1.87 -8.73
C TYR A 50 -10.58 -1.50 -8.41
N THR A 51 -10.32 -0.21 -8.15
CA THR A 51 -8.97 0.25 -7.77
C THR A 51 -8.64 -0.24 -6.37
N ALA A 52 -9.60 -0.15 -5.44
CA ALA A 52 -9.43 -0.68 -4.09
C ALA A 52 -9.15 -2.19 -4.10
N ASP A 53 -9.88 -2.93 -4.94
CA ASP A 53 -9.71 -4.38 -5.09
C ASP A 53 -8.32 -4.73 -5.63
N ARG A 54 -7.86 -4.06 -6.69
CA ARG A 54 -6.51 -4.23 -7.26
C ARG A 54 -5.40 -3.92 -6.27
N VAL A 55 -5.58 -2.88 -5.46
CA VAL A 55 -4.62 -2.51 -4.40
C VAL A 55 -4.54 -3.60 -3.35
N ARG A 56 -5.69 -4.13 -2.90
CA ARG A 56 -5.74 -5.23 -1.93
C ARG A 56 -5.16 -6.53 -2.49
N ALA A 57 -5.47 -6.87 -3.74
CA ALA A 57 -4.88 -8.02 -4.43
C ALA A 57 -3.36 -7.92 -4.46
N PHE A 58 -2.81 -6.77 -4.88
CA PHE A 58 -1.37 -6.53 -4.90
C PHE A 58 -0.74 -6.68 -3.51
N MET A 59 -1.35 -6.10 -2.48
CA MET A 59 -0.86 -6.24 -1.10
C MET A 59 -0.89 -7.68 -0.63
N ALA A 60 -1.94 -8.45 -0.97
CA ALA A 60 -2.04 -9.87 -0.61
C ALA A 60 -0.97 -10.71 -1.32
N GLU A 61 -0.80 -10.53 -2.63
CA GLU A 61 0.22 -11.25 -3.42
C GLU A 61 1.65 -10.96 -2.95
N ASN A 62 1.91 -9.74 -2.47
CA ASN A 62 3.23 -9.34 -1.98
C ASN A 62 3.37 -9.51 -0.47
N LYS A 63 2.31 -9.86 0.27
CA LYS A 63 2.37 -10.01 1.73
C LYS A 63 3.36 -11.11 2.11
N ASP A 64 3.28 -12.26 1.46
CA ASP A 64 4.20 -13.39 1.69
C ASP A 64 5.65 -13.01 1.41
N ARG A 65 5.89 -12.22 0.34
CA ARG A 65 7.22 -11.70 0.00
C ARG A 65 7.74 -10.69 1.00
N VAL A 66 6.89 -9.79 1.48
CA VAL A 66 7.27 -8.79 2.48
C VAL A 66 7.56 -9.45 3.83
N THR A 67 6.81 -10.48 4.21
CA THR A 67 7.05 -11.22 5.45
C THR A 67 8.25 -12.17 5.37
N ALA A 68 8.56 -12.72 4.19
CA ALA A 68 9.72 -13.59 3.99
C ALA A 68 11.02 -12.80 3.68
N GLY A 69 10.89 -11.71 2.93
CA GLY A 69 11.99 -10.90 2.37
C GLY A 69 12.55 -9.82 3.28
N ALA A 70 12.00 -9.63 4.49
CA ALA A 70 12.63 -8.82 5.54
C ALA A 70 14.05 -9.32 5.92
N SER A 71 14.46 -10.47 5.40
CA SER A 71 15.78 -11.09 5.57
C SER A 71 16.79 -10.79 4.45
N GLU A 72 16.39 -10.32 3.25
CA GLU A 72 17.27 -10.43 2.06
C GLU A 72 17.59 -9.14 1.28
N GLU A 73 16.91 -8.01 1.46
CA GLU A 73 17.16 -6.78 0.66
C GLU A 73 17.77 -5.61 1.46
N ALA A 74 18.84 -5.89 2.22
CA ALA A 74 19.77 -4.87 2.74
C ALA A 74 21.14 -4.91 2.03
N ALA A 75 21.21 -5.51 0.84
CA ALA A 75 22.44 -5.59 0.05
C ALA A 75 22.19 -5.13 -1.38
N GLN A 76 22.33 -3.81 -1.60
CA GLN A 76 22.83 -3.24 -2.85
C GLN A 76 23.32 -1.81 -2.62
#